data_AF-A0A1V4S4J2-F1
#
_entry.id   AF-A0A1V4S4J2-F1
#
_cell.length_a   1.000
_cell.length_b   1.000
_cell.length_c   1.000
_cell.angle_alpha   90.00
_cell.angle_beta   90.00
_cell.angle_gamma   90.00
#
_symmetry.space_group_name_H-M   'P 1'
#
loop_
_entity.id
_entity.type
_entity.pdbx_description
1 polymer ?
#
loop_
_entity_poly.entity_id
_entity_poly.type
_entity_poly.pdbx_seq_one_letter_code
_entity_poly.pdbx_strand_id
1 'polypeptide(L)' 'MKVSVSSSGKNLDSPIDPCFGRCAYFVIVNTDDMSFEAFDNEGIALGGGAGKRFASLYANPSSQDQRSVKK' A
#
# COMPACT_ATOMS: atom_id res chain seq x y z
N MET A 1 -7.12 5.48 13.88
CA MET A 1 -6.10 4.45 13.59
C MET A 1 -5.99 4.27 12.08
N LYS A 2 -4.83 3.92 11.53
CA LYS A 2 -4.69 3.64 10.08
C LYS A 2 -4.57 2.13 9.84
N VAL A 3 -5.34 1.62 8.89
CA VAL A 3 -5.40 0.20 8.52
C VAL A 3 -5.08 0.06 7.04
N SER A 4 -4.07 -0.73 6.70
CA SER A 4 -3.75 -1.04 5.30
C SER A 4 -4.34 -2.40 4.90
N VAL A 5 -5.02 -2.43 3.76
CA VAL A 5 -5.66 -3.62 3.20
C VAL A 5 -5.10 -3.89 1.80
N SER A 6 -4.80 -5.15 1.49
CA SER A 6 -4.43 -5.56 0.13
C SER A 6 -5.67 -5.69 -0.75
N SER A 7 -5.64 -5.05 -1.92
CA SER A 7 -6.75 -5.05 -2.86
C SER A 7 -6.26 -5.32 -4.27
N SER A 8 -7.10 -6.00 -5.06
CA SER A 8 -6.88 -6.17 -6.50
C SER A 8 -7.32 -4.94 -7.31
N GLY A 9 -7.92 -3.94 -6.67
CA GLY A 9 -8.33 -2.68 -7.32
C GLY A 9 -8.16 -1.45 -6.43
N LYS A 10 -8.38 -0.26 -7.00
CA LYS A 10 -8.20 1.03 -6.31
C LYS A 10 -9.41 1.47 -5.46
N ASN A 11 -10.46 0.65 -5.43
CA ASN A 11 -11.71 0.98 -4.76
C ASN A 11 -11.91 0.09 -3.54
N LEU A 12 -12.67 0.58 -2.57
CA LEU A 12 -13.04 -0.19 -1.37
C LEU A 12 -13.91 -1.42 -1.70
N ASP A 13 -14.67 -1.36 -2.80
CA ASP A 13 -15.50 -2.46 -3.30
C ASP A 13 -14.72 -3.51 -4.10
N SER A 14 -13.42 -3.26 -4.35
CA SER A 14 -12.59 -4.21 -5.08
C SER A 14 -12.29 -5.43 -4.20
N PRO A 15 -12.15 -6.63 -4.79
CA PRO A 15 -11.86 -7.83 -4.02
C PRO A 15 -10.52 -7.71 -3.32
N ILE A 16 -10.48 -8.19 -2.07
CA ILE A 16 -9.26 -8.30 -1.29
C ILE A 16 -8.33 -9.31 -1.95
N ASP A 17 -7.09 -8.90 -2.13
CA ASP A 17 -6.06 -9.79 -2.65
C ASP A 17 -5.48 -10.60 -1.49
N PRO A 18 -5.50 -11.96 -1.56
CA PRO A 18 -4.97 -12.81 -0.50
C PRO A 18 -3.44 -12.71 -0.37
N CYS A 19 -2.74 -12.25 -1.41
CA CYS A 19 -1.29 -12.13 -1.44
C CYS A 19 -0.84 -10.70 -1.09
N PHE A 20 -0.86 -10.30 0.18
CA PHE A 20 -0.43 -8.96 0.63
C PHE A 20 0.94 -8.52 0.07
N GLY A 21 1.90 -9.43 -0.03
CA GLY A 21 3.24 -9.11 -0.56
C GLY A 21 3.30 -8.82 -2.07
N ARG A 22 2.26 -9.18 -2.82
CA ARG A 22 2.19 -9.13 -4.30
C ARG A 22 0.85 -8.58 -4.81
N CYS A 23 0.04 -7.98 -3.93
CA CYS A 23 -1.26 -7.45 -4.31
C CYS A 23 -1.09 -6.27 -5.26
N ALA A 24 -2.01 -6.10 -6.20
CA ALA A 24 -1.92 -5.02 -7.18
C ALA A 24 -1.94 -3.62 -6.53
N TYR A 25 -2.73 -3.47 -5.46
CA TYR A 25 -2.93 -2.20 -4.78
C TYR A 25 -2.96 -2.38 -3.26
N PHE A 26 -2.60 -1.32 -2.54
CA PHE A 26 -2.77 -1.19 -1.10
C PHE A 26 -3.75 -0.07 -0.80
N VAL A 27 -4.81 -0.36 -0.05
CA VAL A 27 -5.78 0.65 0.39
C VAL A 27 -5.54 0.95 1.86
N ILE A 28 -5.20 2.19 2.18
CA ILE A 28 -5.02 2.67 3.55
C ILE A 28 -6.30 3.37 3.96
N VAL A 29 -6.97 2.83 4.96
CA VAL A 29 -8.19 3.38 5.54
C VAL A 29 -7.86 3.98 6.90
N ASN A 30 -8.29 5.22 7.13
CA ASN A 30 -8.25 5.82 8.44
C ASN A 30 -9.60 5.57 9.14
N THR A 31 -9.56 4.85 10.26
CA THR A 31 -10.76 4.48 11.01
C THR A 31 -11.36 5.66 11.78
N ASP A 32 -10.65 6.78 11.89
CA ASP A 32 -11.10 7.94 12.66
C ASP A 32 -12.05 8.82 11.85
N ASP A 33 -11.82 8.95 10.55
CA ASP A 33 -12.62 9.77 9.61
C ASP A 33 -13.24 8.95 8.47
N MET A 34 -13.00 7.64 8.44
CA MET A 34 -13.40 6.72 7.36
C MET A 34 -12.84 7.11 5.97
N SER A 35 -11.82 7.95 5.93
CA SER A 35 -11.12 8.29 4.67
C SER A 35 -10.27 7.10 4.22
N PHE A 36 -10.12 6.94 2.90
CA PHE A 36 -9.27 5.91 2.33
C PHE A 36 -8.43 6.45 1.17
N GLU A 37 -7.24 5.87 1.01
CA GLU A 37 -6.31 6.17 -0.06
C GLU A 37 -5.80 4.86 -0.66
N ALA A 38 -5.88 4.72 -1.98
CA ALA A 38 -5.36 3.56 -2.70
C ALA A 38 -4.02 3.86 -3.36
N PHE A 39 -3.06 2.96 -3.17
CA PHE A 39 -1.70 3.06 -3.69
C PHE A 39 -1.36 1.87 -4.58
N ASP A 40 -0.68 2.14 -5.68
CA ASP A 40 -0.25 1.11 -6.63
C ASP A 40 0.99 0.39 -6.09
N ASN A 41 0.99 -0.93 -6.20
CA ASN A 41 2.11 -1.73 -5.78
C ASN A 41 3.21 -1.78 -6.85
N GLU A 42 3.99 -0.70 -6.96
CA GLU A 42 5.14 -0.62 -7.89
C GLU A 42 6.20 -1.72 -7.63
N GLY A 43 6.21 -2.30 -6.43
CA GLY A 43 7.12 -3.38 -6.07
C GLY A 43 6.77 -4.74 -6.70
N ILE A 44 5.58 -4.90 -7.32
CA ILE A 44 5.24 -6.10 -8.11
C ILE A 44 6.27 -6.32 -9.22
N ALA A 45 6.69 -5.25 -9.90
CA ALA A 45 7.59 -5.32 -11.05
C ALA A 45 9.02 -5.74 -10.66
N LEU A 46 9.41 -5.59 -9.38
CA LEU A 46 10.78 -5.81 -8.91
C LEU A 46 11.05 -7.25 -8.46
N GLY A 47 10.07 -8.17 -8.52
CA GLY A 47 10.25 -9.61 -8.22
C GLY A 47 10.58 -9.97 -6.77
N GLY A 48 11.03 -9.01 -5.94
CA GLY A 48 11.53 -9.21 -4.58
C GLY A 48 10.49 -9.22 -3.45
N GLY A 49 9.19 -9.09 -3.78
CA GLY A 49 8.12 -9.03 -2.80
C GLY A 49 7.95 -7.64 -2.21
N ALA A 50 6.89 -6.96 -2.64
CA ALA A 50 6.68 -5.56 -2.33
C ALA A 50 6.14 -5.27 -0.93
N GLY A 51 5.53 -6.27 -0.28
CA GLY A 51 4.93 -6.11 1.05
C GLY A 51 5.91 -5.65 2.12
N LYS A 52 7.20 -6.04 2.04
CA LYS A 52 8.22 -5.54 2.98
C LYS A 52 8.49 -4.06 2.80
N ARG A 53 8.56 -3.58 1.55
CA ARG A 53 8.78 -2.16 1.25
C ARG A 53 7.59 -1.32 1.68
N PHE A 54 6.38 -1.78 1.41
CA PHE A 54 5.16 -1.14 1.91
C PHE A 54 5.17 -1.08 3.46
N ALA A 55 5.42 -2.20 4.13
CA ALA A 55 5.51 -2.22 5.59
C ALA A 55 6.58 -1.25 6.11
N SER A 56 7.77 -1.19 5.52
CA SER A 56 8.82 -0.25 5.96
C SER A 56 8.49 1.23 5.68
N LEU A 57 7.69 1.54 4.66
CA LEU A 57 7.25 2.90 4.35
C LEU A 57 6.14 3.39 5.28
N TYR A 58 5.23 2.50 5.69
CA TYR A 58 4.05 2.87 6.46
C TYR A 58 4.12 2.50 7.94
N ALA A 59 4.97 1.55 8.34
CA ALA A 59 5.19 1.20 9.75
C ALA A 59 6.08 2.22 10.48
N ASN A 60 6.86 3.04 9.75
CA ASN A 60 7.71 4.04 10.36
C ASN A 60 7.46 5.42 9.72
N PRO A 61 6.70 6.32 10.35
CA PRO A 61 6.39 7.63 9.76
C PRO A 61 7.64 8.51 9.54
N SER A 62 8.78 8.18 10.17
CA SER A 62 10.08 8.85 9.99
C SER A 62 10.89 8.36 8.79
N SER A 63 10.48 7.29 8.09
CA SER A 63 11.15 6.77 6.88
C SER A 63 10.54 7.28 5.57
N GLN A 64 9.79 8.39 5.61
CA GLN A 64 9.32 9.17 4.46
C GLN A 64 10.49 9.91 3.74
N ASP A 65 11.56 9.19 3.42
CA ASP A 65 12.56 9.65 2.47
C ASP A 65 13.04 8.46 1.64
N GLN A 66 12.19 7.98 0.73
CA GLN A 66 12.67 7.34 -0.48
C GLN A 66 11.86 7.81 -1.69
N ARG A 67 12.29 8.97 -2.21
CA ARG A 67 12.46 9.25 -3.63
C ARG A 67 11.27 8.88 -4.53
N SER A 68 10.35 9.84 -4.67
CA SER A 68 9.79 10.13 -6.00
C SER A 68 10.38 11.45 -6.49
N VAL A 69 11.68 11.45 -6.77
CA VAL A 69 12.24 12.40 -7.75
C VAL A 69 11.78 11.89 -9.11
N LYS A 70 10.53 12.20 -9.47
CA LYS A 70 10.16 12.31 -10.88
C LYS A 70 10.87 13.58 -11.38
N LYS A 71 12.00 13.38 -12.05
CA LYS A 71 12.46 14.33 -13.07
C LYS A 71 11.57 14.20 -14.30
#